data_AF-A0A949Z1N6-F1
#
_entry.id   AF-A0A949Z1N6-F1
#
_cell.length_a   1.000
_cell.length_b   1.000
_cell.length_c   1.000
_cell.angle_alpha   90.00
_cell.angle_beta   90.00
_cell.angle_gamma   90.00
#
_symmetry.space_group_name_H-M   'P 1'
#
loop_
_entity.id
_entity.type
_entity.pdbx_description
1 polymer ?
#
loop_
_entity_poly.entity_id
_entity_poly.type
_entity_poly.pdbx_seq_one_letter_code
_entity_poly.pdbx_strand_id
1 'polypeptide(L)'
;MEKDRSDFAVMNRMIDHIRLLIAVDDEAIPVKKKLETQAILKDFQSLLAEPPEHQERGRIKGYYEILCRELADEADVAALLSSLKNYIPYI
;
A
#
# COMPACT_ATOMS: atom_id res chain seq x y z
N MET A 1 -11.00 -19.93 2.87
CA MET A 1 -11.59 -19.59 1.55
C MET A 1 -12.44 -18.31 1.58
N GLU A 2 -13.50 -18.19 2.37
CA GLU A 2 -14.26 -16.90 2.46
C GLU A 2 -13.47 -15.79 3.16
N LYS A 3 -12.80 -16.11 4.28
CA LYS A 3 -11.98 -15.16 5.02
C LYS A 3 -10.86 -14.57 4.16
N ASP A 4 -10.13 -15.42 3.43
CA ASP A 4 -9.00 -14.97 2.58
C ASP A 4 -9.46 -14.04 1.45
N ARG A 5 -10.65 -14.31 0.87
CA ARG A 5 -11.27 -13.40 -0.11
C ARG A 5 -11.71 -12.07 0.52
N SER A 6 -12.22 -12.11 1.76
CA SER A 6 -12.59 -10.91 2.50
C SER A 6 -11.36 -10.06 2.86
N ASP A 7 -10.29 -10.69 3.35
CA ASP A 7 -9.05 -10.03 3.75
C ASP A 7 -8.37 -9.36 2.55
N PHE A 8 -8.32 -10.04 1.39
CA PHE A 8 -7.83 -9.47 0.14
C PHE A 8 -8.67 -8.27 -0.34
N ALA A 9 -10.00 -8.34 -0.21
CA ALA A 9 -10.88 -7.23 -0.58
C ALA A 9 -10.69 -6.02 0.34
N VAL A 10 -10.53 -6.23 1.65
CA VAL A 10 -10.26 -5.16 2.63
C VAL A 10 -8.91 -4.52 2.35
N MET A 11 -7.86 -5.33 2.15
CA MET A 11 -6.52 -4.86 1.81
C MET A 11 -6.51 -3.99 0.54
N ASN A 12 -7.19 -4.42 -0.53
CA ASN A 12 -7.28 -3.62 -1.76
C ASN A 12 -7.97 -2.27 -1.53
N ARG A 13 -9.09 -2.26 -0.80
CA ARG A 13 -9.77 -1.00 -0.48
C ARG A 13 -8.90 -0.05 0.34
N MET A 14 -8.07 -0.60 1.24
CA MET A 14 -7.11 0.22 2.00
C MET A 14 -6.06 0.84 1.09
N ILE A 15 -5.51 0.07 0.15
CA ILE A 15 -4.53 0.59 -0.83
C ILE A 15 -5.18 1.67 -1.71
N ASP A 16 -6.41 1.44 -2.19
CA ASP A 16 -7.15 2.43 -2.97
C ASP A 16 -7.45 3.70 -2.17
N HIS A 17 -7.75 3.57 -0.87
CA HIS A 17 -7.96 4.72 0.01
C HIS A 17 -6.66 5.51 0.24
N ILE A 18 -5.52 4.83 0.48
CA ILE A 18 -4.20 5.49 0.56
C ILE A 18 -3.93 6.29 -0.72
N ARG A 19 -4.19 5.69 -1.89
CA ARG A 19 -4.03 6.37 -3.18
C ARG A 19 -4.95 7.59 -3.30
N LEU A 20 -6.18 7.52 -2.81
CA LEU A 20 -7.08 8.67 -2.83
C LEU A 20 -6.55 9.82 -1.95
N LEU A 21 -6.16 9.52 -0.70
CA LEU A 21 -5.62 10.51 0.23
C LEU A 21 -4.39 11.23 -0.35
N ILE A 22 -3.46 10.47 -0.93
CA ILE A 22 -2.28 11.06 -1.59
C ILE A 22 -2.68 11.95 -2.77
N ALA A 23 -3.67 11.54 -3.56
CA ALA A 23 -4.08 12.30 -4.73
C ALA A 23 -4.71 13.65 -4.35
N VAL A 24 -5.56 13.68 -3.32
CA VAL A 24 -6.35 14.87 -2.96
C VAL A 24 -5.61 15.88 -2.08
N ASP A 25 -4.52 15.48 -1.43
CA ASP A 25 -3.77 16.38 -0.54
C ASP A 25 -2.74 17.23 -1.30
N ASP A 26 -3.20 18.29 -1.95
CA ASP A 26 -2.34 19.23 -2.71
C ASP A 26 -1.50 20.16 -1.83
N GLU A 27 -1.78 20.21 -0.52
CA GLU A 27 -1.11 21.13 0.41
C GLU A 27 0.10 20.48 1.10
N ALA A 28 -0.07 19.25 1.60
CA ALA A 28 0.97 18.57 2.37
C ALA A 28 1.92 17.74 1.50
N ILE A 29 1.43 17.15 0.40
CA ILE A 29 2.20 16.18 -0.40
C ILE A 29 2.67 16.82 -1.72
N PRO A 30 3.97 17.06 -1.92
CA PRO A 30 4.49 17.60 -3.17
C PRO A 30 4.14 16.72 -4.38
N VAL A 31 3.84 17.34 -5.53
CA VAL A 31 3.44 16.65 -6.77
C VAL A 31 4.41 15.52 -7.15
N LYS A 32 5.72 15.74 -7.04
CA LYS A 32 6.73 14.71 -7.33
C LYS A 32 6.53 13.47 -6.45
N LYS A 33 6.35 13.68 -5.15
CA LYS A 33 6.12 12.62 -4.15
C LYS A 33 4.80 11.89 -4.43
N LYS A 34 3.74 12.59 -4.84
CA LYS A 34 2.49 11.97 -5.29
C LYS A 34 2.72 11.02 -6.46
N LEU A 35 3.39 11.48 -7.51
CA LEU A 35 3.62 10.67 -8.72
C LEU A 35 4.44 9.41 -8.40
N GLU A 36 5.51 9.55 -7.62
CA GLU A 36 6.38 8.43 -7.24
C GLU A 36 5.64 7.41 -6.36
N THR A 37 4.96 7.87 -5.31
CA THR A 37 4.26 6.97 -4.37
C THR A 37 3.03 6.32 -5.00
N GLN A 38 2.29 7.00 -5.88
CA GLN A 38 1.18 6.42 -6.64
C GLN A 38 1.62 5.29 -7.57
N ALA A 39 2.76 5.45 -8.24
CA ALA A 39 3.33 4.40 -9.08
C ALA A 39 3.71 3.18 -8.23
N ILE A 40 4.40 3.40 -7.12
CA ILE A 40 4.80 2.32 -6.20
C ILE A 40 3.58 1.59 -5.63
N LEU A 41 2.54 2.31 -5.20
CA LEU A 41 1.30 1.70 -4.69
C LEU A 41 0.61 0.82 -5.74
N LYS A 42 0.60 1.23 -7.00
CA LYS A 42 0.05 0.44 -8.10
C LYS A 42 0.84 -0.85 -8.33
N ASP A 43 2.16 -0.77 -8.34
CA ASP A 43 3.02 -1.94 -8.51
C ASP A 43 2.92 -2.89 -7.29
N PHE A 44 2.88 -2.33 -6.08
CA PHE A 44 2.66 -3.06 -4.84
C PHE A 44 1.33 -3.81 -4.83
N GLN A 45 0.24 -3.14 -5.21
CA GLN A 45 -1.09 -3.76 -5.34
C GLN A 45 -1.10 -4.89 -6.37
N SER A 46 -0.41 -4.70 -7.50
CA SER A 46 -0.32 -5.71 -8.55
C SER A 46 0.44 -6.96 -8.07
N LEU A 47 1.54 -6.78 -7.36
CA LEU A 47 2.29 -7.90 -6.76
C LEU A 47 1.47 -8.66 -5.71
N LEU A 48 0.66 -7.95 -4.92
CA LEU A 48 -0.22 -8.56 -3.92
C LEU A 48 -1.43 -9.30 -4.54
N ALA A 49 -1.83 -8.94 -5.76
CA ALA A 49 -2.91 -9.61 -6.48
C ALA A 49 -2.52 -10.97 -7.05
N GLU A 50 -1.21 -11.26 -7.15
CA GLU A 50 -0.71 -12.57 -7.54
C GLU A 50 -1.03 -13.64 -6.49
N PRO A 51 -1.24 -14.90 -6.91
CA PRO A 51 -1.35 -16.03 -5.98
C PRO A 51 -0.17 -16.09 -5.01
N PRO A 52 -0.36 -16.49 -3.73
CA PRO A 52 0.68 -16.44 -2.69
C PRO A 52 2.03 -17.11 -3.05
N GLU A 53 2.00 -18.14 -3.90
CA GLU A 53 3.15 -18.86 -4.44
C GLU A 53 3.95 -18.09 -5.50
N HIS A 54 3.33 -17.09 -6.14
CA HIS A 54 3.92 -16.23 -7.18
C HIS A 54 4.28 -14.83 -6.66
N GLN A 55 3.88 -14.49 -5.43
CA GLN A 55 4.20 -13.21 -4.82
C GLN A 55 5.71 -13.03 -4.61
N GLU A 56 6.27 -12.00 -5.24
CA GLU A 56 7.68 -11.60 -5.07
C GLU A 56 7.88 -10.90 -3.72
N ARG A 57 7.90 -11.68 -2.62
CA ARG A 57 7.92 -11.17 -1.24
C ARG A 57 8.99 -10.12 -0.97
N GLY A 58 10.18 -10.28 -1.54
CA GLY A 58 11.26 -9.30 -1.41
C GLY A 58 10.92 -7.93 -1.99
N ARG A 59 10.28 -7.90 -3.17
CA ARG A 59 9.81 -6.65 -3.80
C ARG A 59 8.65 -6.06 -3.03
N ILE A 60 7.70 -6.88 -2.60
CA ILE A 60 6.54 -6.44 -1.81
C ILE A 60 7.03 -5.78 -0.51
N LYS A 61 7.93 -6.43 0.23
CA LYS A 61 8.52 -5.87 1.45
C LYS A 61 9.28 -4.56 1.17
N GLY A 62 10.10 -4.52 0.11
CA GLY A 62 10.83 -3.32 -0.27
C GLY A 62 9.92 -2.15 -0.62
N TYR A 63 8.84 -2.38 -1.37
CA TYR A 63 7.85 -1.35 -1.65
C TYR A 63 7.12 -0.89 -0.41
N TYR A 64 6.73 -1.81 0.49
CA TYR A 64 6.12 -1.44 1.76
C TYR A 64 7.04 -0.54 2.61
N GLU A 65 8.32 -0.89 2.74
CA GLU A 65 9.30 -0.09 3.48
C GLU A 65 9.51 1.30 2.85
N ILE A 66 9.58 1.37 1.51
CA ILE A 66 9.66 2.66 0.80
C ILE A 66 8.41 3.49 1.09
N LEU A 67 7.20 2.91 0.95
CA LEU A 67 5.95 3.63 1.20
C LEU A 67 5.86 4.14 2.64
N CYS A 68 6.20 3.31 3.63
CA CYS A 68 6.24 3.73 5.03
C CYS A 68 7.24 4.87 5.26
N ARG A 69 8.42 4.83 4.63
CA ARG A 69 9.41 5.90 4.78
C ARG A 69 8.96 7.19 4.12
N GLU A 70 8.51 7.13 2.87
CA GLU A 70 8.14 8.32 2.12
C GLU A 70 6.87 8.96 2.71
N LEU A 71 5.91 8.18 3.18
CA LEU A 71 4.59 8.68 3.63
C LEU A 71 4.46 8.75 5.16
N ALA A 72 5.57 8.66 5.91
CA ALA A 72 5.55 8.64 7.38
C ALA A 72 4.94 9.90 8.01
N ASP A 73 5.15 11.06 7.39
CA ASP A 73 4.72 12.36 7.90
C ASP A 73 3.19 12.58 7.74
N GLU A 74 2.54 11.76 6.91
CA GLU A 74 1.11 11.84 6.62
C GLU A 74 0.33 10.90 7.56
N ALA A 75 -0.08 11.39 8.73
CA ALA A 75 -0.58 10.57 9.84
C ALA A 75 -1.66 9.53 9.44
N ASP A 76 -2.66 9.93 8.65
CA ASP A 76 -3.73 9.04 8.20
C ASP A 76 -3.22 7.96 7.23
N VAL A 77 -2.32 8.33 6.32
CA VAL A 77 -1.70 7.39 5.38
C VAL A 77 -0.78 6.42 6.10
N ALA A 78 0.02 6.90 7.06
CA ALA A 78 0.89 6.09 7.89
C ALA A 78 0.10 5.06 8.72
N ALA A 79 -1.06 5.46 9.27
CA ALA A 79 -1.94 4.55 10.00
C ALA A 79 -2.53 3.45 9.11
N LEU A 80 -2.95 3.79 7.89
CA LEU A 80 -3.44 2.82 6.91
C LEU A 80 -2.32 1.86 6.44
N LEU A 81 -1.12 2.38 6.15
CA LEU A 81 0.04 1.56 5.81
C LEU A 81 0.38 0.59 6.95
N SER A 82 0.47 1.08 8.19
CA SER A 82 0.73 0.22 9.37
C SER A 82 -0.34 -0.86 9.55
N SER A 83 -1.57 -0.60 9.15
CA SER A 83 -2.67 -1.56 9.24
C SER A 83 -2.59 -2.65 8.16
N LEU A 84 -1.93 -2.42 7.01
CA LEU A 84 -1.78 -3.40 5.93
C LEU A 84 -1.00 -4.65 6.36
N LYS A 85 -0.05 -4.53 7.29
CA LYS A 85 0.73 -5.68 7.79
C LYS A 85 -0.14 -6.80 8.38
N ASN A 86 -1.35 -6.46 8.86
CA ASN A 86 -2.28 -7.45 9.39
C ASN A 86 -2.87 -8.37 8.31
N TYR A 87 -2.77 -7.95 7.04
CA TYR A 87 -3.27 -8.69 5.87
C TYR A 87 -2.14 -9.31 5.05
N ILE A 88 -0.88 -8.94 5.31
CA ILE A 88 0.29 -9.42 4.58
C ILE A 88 1.22 -10.15 5.57
N PRO A 89 1.11 -11.48 5.70
CA PRO A 89 1.64 -12.24 6.85
C PRO A 89 3.18 -12.29 6.96
N TYR A 90 3.92 -11.73 6.00
CA TYR A 90 5.38 -11.78 5.94
C TYR A 90 6.05 -10.39 5.96
N ILE A 91 5.26 -9.36 6.27
CA ILE A 91 5.72 -7.98 6.54
C ILE A 91 5.51 -7.70 8.02
#